data_AF-A0AA45UAK7-F1
#
_entry.id   AF-A0AA45UAK7-F1
#
_cell.length_a   1.000
_cell.length_b   1.000
_cell.length_c   1.000
_cell.angle_alpha   90.00
_cell.angle_beta   90.00
_cell.angle_gamma   90.00
#
_symmetry.space_group_name_H-M   'P 1'
#
loop_
_entity.id
_entity.type
_entity.pdbx_description
1 polymer ?
#
loop_
_entity_poly.entity_id
_entity_poly.type
_entity_poly.pdbx_seq_one_letter_code
_entity_poly.pdbx_strand_id
1 'polypeptide(L)'
;MSDGLLDDATLAKVEEVLQGACGLTLASSLRRSLEPALSRAALSRNLSETAFLRQLLIREPTAVEAFIEHAVIGETYFFRHPEHLRALASRARLHQGGPFNVWSAGCASGEEPYSIAMALMDAGLGNGGRFRVLATDVSGRALQRAKAGVYSPWSLRRIEPDLEKRFLVPHPGSSGNDTQHSVTPEVVRTVDFRRHNLATDAVPSLGFHAIFCRNVLIYFTPELVRAVLSRLVSALAPGGLLFVSPAEVPLTNGMGLETLDVDGTPVLRMPLEQLWTAGESATVSPPRRDAPSAFTAASLRRETPVPGSLRISSRRPTPSAPMAVYSARPSSPAPVADAPRAQASTPAARAAQDAGLLTRALEAAHAGHFEEAEALAREAARALSPEAYLLLAMVAESRNDLDAAVEAVRKALYLEPQLALGHATLVALYSRLDRREDAERARQNALRALDGLDDEHPLRGVETTMTAGGLRQALAPRPSQMGWQGAR
;
A
#
# COMPACT_ATOMS: atom_id res chain seq x y z
N MET A 1 6.48 7.48 -33.71
CA MET A 1 5.29 6.68 -33.38
C MET A 1 5.82 5.37 -32.82
N SER A 2 5.95 5.25 -31.50
CA SER A 2 6.14 3.94 -30.87
C SER A 2 4.76 3.30 -30.85
N ASP A 3 4.52 2.31 -31.70
CA ASP A 3 3.40 1.40 -31.49
C ASP A 3 3.61 0.77 -30.11
N GLY A 4 2.78 1.17 -29.14
CA GLY A 4 2.76 0.53 -27.83
C GLY A 4 2.44 -0.96 -28.01
N LEU A 5 3.04 -1.80 -27.18
CA LEU A 5 2.89 -3.26 -27.29
C LEU A 5 1.43 -3.70 -27.06
N LEU A 6 0.64 -2.85 -26.40
CA LEU A 6 -0.76 -3.06 -26.06
C LEU A 6 -1.63 -2.10 -26.86
N ASP A 7 -2.18 -2.57 -27.97
CA ASP A 7 -3.35 -1.89 -28.57
C ASP A 7 -4.57 -2.02 -27.65
N ASP A 8 -5.60 -1.20 -27.88
CA ASP A 8 -6.81 -1.17 -27.03
C ASP A 8 -7.46 -2.56 -26.89
N ALA A 9 -7.43 -3.37 -27.96
CA ALA A 9 -8.00 -4.71 -27.99
C ALA A 9 -7.20 -5.70 -27.12
N THR A 10 -5.87 -5.60 -27.14
CA THR A 10 -4.99 -6.43 -26.30
C THR A 10 -5.08 -6.01 -24.85
N LEU A 11 -5.14 -4.70 -24.59
CA LEU A 11 -5.30 -4.16 -23.24
C LEU A 11 -6.60 -4.68 -22.59
N ALA A 12 -7.72 -4.66 -23.32
CA ALA A 12 -8.98 -5.21 -22.83
C ALA A 12 -8.86 -6.69 -22.43
N LYS A 13 -8.16 -7.51 -23.20
CA LYS A 13 -7.93 -8.93 -22.85
C LYS A 13 -7.04 -9.08 -21.61
N VAL A 14 -6.02 -8.22 -21.46
CA VAL A 14 -5.18 -8.20 -20.26
C VAL A 14 -6.00 -7.86 -19.02
N GLU A 15 -6.94 -6.92 -19.12
CA GLU A 15 -7.89 -6.60 -18.05
C GLU A 15 -8.80 -7.79 -17.71
N GLU A 16 -9.34 -8.49 -18.72
CA GLU A 16 -10.15 -9.70 -18.50
C GLU A 16 -9.37 -10.82 -17.79
N VAL A 17 -8.06 -10.90 -18.00
CA VAL A 17 -7.20 -11.84 -17.28
C VAL A 17 -7.09 -11.44 -15.80
N LEU A 18 -6.82 -10.17 -15.50
CA LEU A 18 -6.75 -9.66 -14.11
C LEU A 18 -8.09 -9.79 -13.39
N GLN A 19 -9.17 -9.36 -14.02
CA GLN A 19 -10.51 -9.44 -13.46
C GLN A 19 -10.88 -10.90 -13.16
N GLY A 20 -10.60 -11.82 -14.09
CA GLY A 20 -10.86 -13.24 -13.88
C GLY A 20 -9.97 -13.89 -12.81
N ALA A 21 -8.75 -13.41 -12.61
CA ALA A 21 -7.79 -14.01 -11.69
C ALA A 21 -7.89 -13.48 -10.26
N CYS A 22 -8.12 -12.18 -10.06
CA CYS A 22 -8.14 -11.54 -8.74
C CYS A 22 -9.28 -10.52 -8.56
N GLY A 23 -10.20 -10.41 -9.51
CA GLY A 23 -11.37 -9.54 -9.41
C GLY A 23 -11.10 -8.05 -9.63
N LEU A 24 -9.85 -7.67 -9.90
CA LEU A 24 -9.47 -6.28 -10.10
C LEU A 24 -10.05 -5.73 -11.40
N THR A 25 -10.78 -4.62 -11.27
CA THR A 25 -11.14 -3.71 -12.34
C THR A 25 -10.28 -2.46 -12.25
N LEU A 26 -9.72 -2.08 -13.40
CA LEU A 26 -8.85 -0.93 -13.46
C LEU A 26 -9.67 0.26 -13.93
N ALA A 27 -9.61 1.34 -13.16
CA ALA A 27 -10.05 2.63 -13.67
C ALA A 27 -9.23 3.00 -14.90
N SER A 28 -9.78 3.84 -15.77
CA SER A 28 -9.09 4.33 -16.98
C SER A 28 -7.74 5.00 -16.68
N SER A 29 -7.56 5.53 -15.47
CA SER A 29 -6.28 6.06 -14.98
C SER A 29 -5.24 4.97 -14.68
N LEU A 30 -5.66 3.80 -14.16
CA LEU A 30 -4.81 2.63 -13.89
C LEU A 30 -4.49 1.81 -15.14
N ARG A 31 -5.26 1.94 -16.22
CA ARG A 31 -4.91 1.32 -17.51
C ARG A 31 -3.49 1.67 -17.97
N ARG A 32 -3.06 2.91 -17.69
CA ARG A 32 -1.71 3.39 -18.02
C ARG A 32 -0.61 2.74 -17.19
N SER A 33 -0.91 2.17 -16.02
CA SER A 33 0.08 1.43 -15.23
C SER A 33 0.23 -0.03 -15.64
N LEU A 34 -0.63 -0.54 -16.54
CA LEU A 34 -0.56 -1.94 -16.99
C LEU A 34 0.64 -2.25 -17.85
N GLU A 35 1.00 -1.36 -18.77
CA GLU A 35 2.17 -1.57 -19.64
C GLU A 35 3.47 -1.62 -18.82
N PRO A 36 3.75 -0.66 -17.90
CA PRO A 36 4.86 -0.79 -16.96
C PRO A 36 4.81 -2.06 -16.09
N ALA A 37 3.61 -2.46 -15.63
CA ALA A 37 3.45 -3.69 -14.87
C ALA A 37 3.81 -4.93 -15.69
N LEU A 38 3.39 -4.98 -16.96
CA LEU A 38 3.68 -6.05 -17.91
C LEU A 38 5.19 -6.13 -18.18
N SER A 39 5.85 -5.00 -18.44
CA SER A 39 7.30 -4.93 -18.62
C SER A 39 8.06 -5.49 -17.41
N ARG A 40 7.65 -5.09 -16.19
CA ARG A 40 8.26 -5.59 -14.95
C ARG A 40 8.03 -7.08 -14.72
N ALA A 41 6.83 -7.57 -15.03
CA ALA A 41 6.49 -8.99 -14.91
C ALA A 41 7.23 -9.86 -15.93
N ALA A 42 7.40 -9.37 -17.16
CA ALA A 42 8.23 -10.03 -18.17
C ALA A 42 9.69 -10.12 -17.71
N LEU A 43 10.23 -9.01 -17.19
CA LEU A 43 11.59 -8.94 -16.65
C LEU A 43 11.80 -9.91 -15.48
N SER A 44 10.88 -9.97 -14.52
CA SER A 44 11.00 -10.86 -13.35
C SER A 44 10.97 -12.35 -13.72
N ARG A 45 10.42 -12.66 -14.91
CA ARG A 45 10.37 -14.01 -15.48
C ARG A 45 11.50 -14.29 -16.47
N ASN A 46 12.39 -13.34 -16.73
CA ASN A 46 13.43 -13.40 -17.78
C ASN A 46 12.85 -13.68 -19.18
N LEU A 47 11.71 -13.06 -19.51
CA LEU A 47 11.04 -13.19 -20.79
C LEU A 47 11.02 -11.83 -21.53
N SER A 48 10.90 -11.86 -22.85
CA SER A 48 10.52 -10.66 -23.59
C SER A 48 9.07 -10.29 -23.29
N GLU A 49 8.72 -9.02 -23.38
CA GLU A 49 7.35 -8.54 -23.14
C GLU A 49 6.34 -9.24 -24.06
N THR A 50 6.71 -9.47 -25.33
CA THR A 50 5.90 -10.22 -26.30
C THR A 50 5.65 -11.67 -25.90
N ALA A 51 6.68 -12.36 -25.37
CA ALA A 51 6.56 -13.74 -24.94
C ALA A 51 5.72 -13.85 -23.67
N PHE A 52 5.95 -12.93 -22.72
CA PHE A 52 5.17 -12.84 -21.50
C PHE A 52 3.70 -12.54 -21.77
N LEU A 53 3.41 -11.55 -22.63
CA LEU A 53 2.06 -11.19 -23.04
C LEU A 53 1.31 -12.37 -23.64
N ARG A 54 1.96 -13.16 -24.52
CA ARG A 54 1.36 -14.39 -25.07
C ARG A 54 0.98 -15.38 -23.97
N GLN A 55 1.87 -15.61 -23.00
CA GLN A 55 1.60 -16.51 -21.87
C GLN A 55 0.46 -15.99 -20.99
N LEU A 56 0.45 -14.68 -20.73
CA LEU A 56 -0.59 -14.01 -19.94
C LEU A 56 -1.96 -14.13 -20.61
N LEU A 57 -2.06 -13.89 -21.92
CA LEU A 57 -3.32 -13.93 -22.67
C LEU A 57 -3.92 -15.34 -22.78
N ILE A 58 -3.08 -16.38 -22.75
CA ILE A 58 -3.56 -17.78 -22.66
C ILE A 58 -3.78 -18.22 -21.19
N ARG A 59 -3.70 -17.30 -20.24
CA ARG A 59 -3.89 -17.52 -18.79
C ARG A 59 -2.96 -18.58 -18.21
N GLU A 60 -1.70 -18.59 -18.67
CA GLU A 60 -0.68 -19.46 -18.10
C GLU A 60 -0.47 -19.09 -16.61
N PRO A 61 -0.58 -20.05 -15.66
CA PRO A 61 -0.67 -19.73 -14.24
C PRO A 61 0.49 -18.88 -13.71
N THR A 62 1.73 -19.15 -14.14
CA THR A 62 2.90 -18.43 -13.63
C THR A 62 3.00 -17.01 -14.18
N ALA A 63 2.58 -16.79 -15.44
CA ALA A 63 2.45 -15.46 -16.03
C ALA A 63 1.34 -14.64 -15.35
N VAL A 64 0.18 -15.24 -15.08
CA VAL A 64 -0.92 -14.57 -14.37
C VAL A 64 -0.50 -14.15 -12.97
N GLU A 65 0.15 -15.05 -12.22
CA GLU A 65 0.65 -14.74 -10.88
C GLU A 65 1.68 -13.61 -10.91
N ALA A 66 2.68 -13.68 -11.78
CA ALA A 66 3.69 -12.63 -11.92
C ALA A 66 3.07 -11.29 -12.32
N PHE A 67 2.06 -11.30 -13.18
CA PHE A 67 1.38 -10.07 -13.58
C PHE A 67 0.60 -9.44 -12.43
N ILE A 68 -0.14 -10.23 -11.65
CA ILE A 68 -0.83 -9.75 -10.43
C ILE A 68 0.17 -9.07 -9.49
N GLU A 69 1.34 -9.68 -9.25
CA GLU A 69 2.35 -9.13 -8.34
C GLU A 69 2.88 -7.73 -8.73
N HIS A 70 2.78 -7.37 -10.02
CA HIS A 70 3.26 -6.10 -10.55
C HIS A 70 2.15 -5.12 -10.93
N ALA A 71 0.92 -5.60 -11.11
CA ALA A 71 -0.25 -4.80 -11.46
C ALA A 71 -1.06 -4.31 -10.25
N VAL A 72 -1.01 -5.03 -9.12
CA VAL A 72 -1.68 -4.61 -7.88
C VAL A 72 -1.00 -3.36 -7.32
N ILE A 73 -1.77 -2.30 -7.07
CA ILE A 73 -1.29 -1.11 -6.36
C ILE A 73 -1.20 -1.44 -4.86
N GLY A 74 0.03 -1.58 -4.37
CA GLY A 74 0.31 -1.94 -2.97
C GLY A 74 0.72 -0.77 -2.08
N GLU A 75 0.28 0.46 -2.36
CA GLU A 75 0.67 1.61 -1.54
C GLU A 75 0.06 1.53 -0.14
N THR A 76 0.93 1.38 0.86
CA THR A 76 0.55 1.28 2.27
C THR A 76 1.66 1.88 3.15
N TYR A 77 1.30 2.24 4.37
CA TYR A 77 2.22 2.82 5.36
C TYR A 77 1.69 2.63 6.77
N PHE A 78 2.61 2.71 7.73
CA PHE A 78 2.31 2.47 9.14
C PHE A 78 1.33 3.52 9.68
N PHE A 79 0.43 3.08 10.54
CA PHE A 79 -0.58 3.91 11.22
C PHE A 79 -1.42 4.77 10.27
N ARG A 80 -1.69 4.29 9.05
CA ARG A 80 -2.73 4.86 8.18
C ARG A 80 -4.09 4.73 8.89
N HIS A 81 -4.85 5.83 8.95
CA HIS A 81 -6.10 5.96 9.72
C HIS A 81 -5.92 5.59 11.22
N PRO A 82 -5.11 6.36 11.99
CA PRO A 82 -4.83 6.05 13.41
C PRO A 82 -6.09 6.03 14.27
N GLU A 83 -7.15 6.73 13.87
CA GLU A 83 -8.48 6.66 14.46
C GLU A 83 -9.08 5.25 14.49
N HIS A 84 -8.93 4.46 13.43
CA HIS A 84 -9.40 3.06 13.39
C HIS A 84 -8.63 2.20 14.39
N LEU A 85 -7.32 2.44 14.54
CA LEU A 85 -6.47 1.72 15.50
C LEU A 85 -6.83 2.06 16.94
N ARG A 86 -7.17 3.32 17.24
CA ARG A 86 -7.69 3.73 18.55
C ARG A 86 -9.03 3.05 18.86
N ALA A 87 -9.95 3.02 17.91
CA ALA A 87 -11.24 2.34 18.07
C ALA A 87 -11.08 0.83 18.31
N LEU A 88 -10.18 0.19 17.55
CA LEU A 88 -9.80 -1.21 17.75
C LEU A 88 -9.26 -1.45 19.16
N ALA A 89 -8.29 -0.64 19.61
CA ALA A 89 -7.67 -0.76 20.93
C ALA A 89 -8.71 -0.63 22.06
N SER A 90 -9.61 0.36 21.98
CA SER A 90 -10.70 0.54 22.93
C SER A 90 -11.63 -0.68 22.99
N ARG A 91 -12.01 -1.23 21.84
CA ARG A 91 -12.85 -2.44 21.77
C ARG A 91 -12.14 -3.66 22.36
N ALA A 92 -10.86 -3.85 22.03
CA ALA A 92 -10.08 -5.00 22.46
C ALA A 92 -9.83 -5.01 23.98
N ARG A 93 -9.66 -3.84 24.61
CA ARG A 93 -9.54 -3.72 26.07
C ARG A 93 -10.78 -4.19 26.83
N LEU A 94 -11.96 -4.04 26.23
CA LEU A 94 -13.23 -4.47 26.82
C LEU A 94 -13.52 -5.95 26.56
N HIS A 95 -12.76 -6.62 25.69
CA HIS A 95 -12.97 -8.03 25.39
C HIS A 95 -12.62 -8.90 26.59
N GLN A 96 -13.64 -9.53 27.17
CA GLN A 96 -13.51 -10.53 28.23
C GLN A 96 -13.65 -11.90 27.58
N GLY A 97 -12.56 -12.68 27.49
CA GLY A 97 -12.58 -13.96 26.79
C GLY A 97 -11.19 -14.45 26.37
N GLY A 98 -11.19 -15.34 25.37
CA GLY A 98 -9.98 -15.84 24.72
C GLY A 98 -9.25 -14.75 23.92
N PRO A 99 -8.35 -15.14 23.00
CA PRO A 99 -7.61 -14.18 22.19
C PRO A 99 -8.53 -13.32 21.30
N PHE A 100 -8.25 -12.02 21.27
CA PHE A 100 -8.89 -11.08 20.36
C PHE A 100 -8.36 -11.28 18.93
N ASN A 101 -9.13 -11.99 18.10
CA ASN A 101 -8.78 -12.25 16.70
C ASN A 101 -9.12 -11.07 15.77
N VAL A 102 -8.12 -10.64 14.99
CA VAL A 102 -8.24 -9.59 13.96
C VAL A 102 -7.84 -10.15 12.60
N TRP A 103 -8.53 -9.74 11.53
CA TRP A 103 -8.13 -10.03 10.15
C TRP A 103 -7.83 -8.72 9.40
N SER A 104 -6.62 -8.57 8.86
CA SER A 104 -6.28 -7.55 7.86
C SER A 104 -6.34 -8.19 6.47
N ALA A 105 -7.34 -7.79 5.69
CA ALA A 105 -7.72 -8.39 4.41
C ALA A 105 -7.32 -7.46 3.25
N GLY A 106 -6.33 -7.88 2.48
CA GLY A 106 -5.61 -7.03 1.52
C GLY A 106 -4.47 -6.25 2.19
N CYS A 107 -3.60 -6.97 2.91
CA CYS A 107 -2.61 -6.35 3.79
C CYS A 107 -1.37 -5.75 3.08
N ALA A 108 -1.26 -5.91 1.76
CA ALA A 108 -0.13 -5.47 0.95
C ALA A 108 1.23 -5.89 1.56
N SER A 109 2.17 -4.96 1.72
CA SER A 109 3.50 -5.20 2.28
C SER A 109 3.57 -5.26 3.81
N GLY A 110 2.43 -5.31 4.51
CA GLY A 110 2.38 -5.66 5.95
C GLY A 110 2.36 -4.50 6.93
N GLU A 111 2.42 -3.25 6.47
CA GLU A 111 2.36 -2.07 7.35
C GLU A 111 1.07 -2.01 8.18
N GLU A 112 -0.09 -2.34 7.59
CA GLU A 112 -1.38 -2.36 8.30
C GLU A 112 -1.42 -3.40 9.43
N PRO A 113 -1.16 -4.71 9.19
CA PRO A 113 -1.24 -5.71 10.26
C PRO A 113 -0.20 -5.49 11.35
N TYR A 114 0.97 -4.92 11.04
CA TYR A 114 1.92 -4.52 12.07
C TYR A 114 1.45 -3.30 12.86
N SER A 115 0.81 -2.31 12.23
CA SER A 115 0.20 -1.18 12.94
C SER A 115 -0.91 -1.63 13.88
N ILE A 116 -1.75 -2.59 13.44
CA ILE A 116 -2.76 -3.25 14.26
C ILE A 116 -2.12 -3.92 15.47
N ALA A 117 -1.08 -4.73 15.26
CA ALA A 117 -0.39 -5.43 16.34
C ALA A 117 0.24 -4.46 17.34
N MET A 118 0.97 -3.45 16.86
CA MET A 118 1.60 -2.42 17.70
C MET A 118 0.55 -1.64 18.51
N ALA A 119 -0.57 -1.25 17.91
CA ALA A 119 -1.66 -0.56 18.61
C ALA A 119 -2.28 -1.42 19.71
N LEU A 120 -2.50 -2.72 19.47
CA LEU A 120 -3.01 -3.66 20.47
C LEU A 120 -1.99 -3.89 21.60
N MET A 121 -0.70 -3.99 21.28
CA MET A 121 0.37 -4.10 22.27
C MET A 121 0.47 -2.85 23.15
N ASP A 122 0.38 -1.67 22.53
CA ASP A 122 0.36 -0.39 23.24
C ASP A 122 -0.89 -0.22 24.11
N ALA A 123 -2.01 -0.77 23.66
CA ALA A 123 -3.24 -0.87 24.45
C ALA A 123 -3.13 -1.80 25.67
N GLY A 124 -1.99 -2.48 25.85
CA GLY A 124 -1.68 -3.38 26.96
C GLY A 124 -1.86 -4.86 26.63
N LEU A 125 -2.30 -5.23 25.42
CA LEU A 125 -2.61 -6.62 25.05
C LEU A 125 -1.38 -7.45 24.64
N GLY A 126 -0.17 -6.89 24.69
CA GLY A 126 1.06 -7.56 24.23
C GLY A 126 1.47 -8.82 25.00
N ASN A 127 0.96 -9.04 26.20
CA ASN A 127 1.34 -10.18 27.05
C ASN A 127 0.32 -11.34 26.93
N GLY A 128 0.82 -12.58 26.99
CA GLY A 128 -0.02 -13.76 27.23
C GLY A 128 -0.91 -14.22 26.07
N GLY A 129 -0.61 -13.81 24.83
CA GLY A 129 -1.38 -14.26 23.65
C GLY A 129 -2.82 -13.75 23.60
N ARG A 130 -3.08 -12.56 24.17
CA ARG A 130 -4.41 -11.96 24.25
C ARG A 130 -4.98 -11.47 22.92
N PHE A 131 -4.21 -11.50 21.83
CA PHE A 131 -4.70 -11.20 20.50
C PHE A 131 -3.93 -11.99 19.43
N ARG A 132 -4.51 -12.07 18.24
CA ARG A 132 -3.87 -12.61 17.03
C ARG A 132 -4.30 -11.80 15.82
N VAL A 133 -3.37 -11.52 14.91
CA VAL A 133 -3.66 -10.86 13.64
C VAL A 133 -3.44 -11.87 12.51
N LEU A 134 -4.49 -12.19 11.76
CA LEU A 134 -4.36 -12.83 10.47
C LEU A 134 -4.23 -11.72 9.42
N ALA A 135 -3.21 -11.79 8.58
CA ALA A 135 -2.97 -10.85 7.50
C ALA A 135 -2.97 -11.59 6.17
N THR A 136 -3.77 -11.15 5.21
CA THR A 136 -3.88 -11.83 3.92
C THR A 136 -3.80 -10.90 2.73
N ASP A 137 -3.18 -11.40 1.66
CA ASP A 137 -3.09 -10.69 0.38
C ASP A 137 -3.06 -11.69 -0.79
N VAL A 138 -3.38 -11.22 -2.00
CA VAL A 138 -3.30 -12.01 -3.23
C VAL A 138 -1.87 -12.06 -3.77
N SER A 139 -1.07 -11.02 -3.50
CA SER A 139 0.31 -10.85 -3.98
C SER A 139 1.31 -11.62 -3.10
N GLY A 140 1.88 -12.68 -3.66
CA GLY A 140 2.93 -13.47 -3.00
C GLY A 140 4.16 -12.63 -2.67
N ARG A 141 4.61 -11.82 -3.63
CA ARG A 141 5.69 -10.83 -3.46
C ARG A 141 5.44 -9.84 -2.33
N ALA A 142 4.23 -9.29 -2.19
CA ALA A 142 3.91 -8.35 -1.11
C ALA A 142 3.98 -9.06 0.26
N LEU A 143 3.43 -10.27 0.36
CA LEU A 143 3.51 -11.09 1.57
C LEU A 143 4.95 -11.47 1.94
N GLN A 144 5.84 -11.69 0.98
CA GLN A 144 7.26 -11.93 1.26
C GLN A 144 7.91 -10.72 1.92
N ARG A 145 7.63 -9.50 1.42
CA ARG A 145 8.09 -8.24 2.04
C ARG A 145 7.52 -8.08 3.45
N ALA A 146 6.23 -8.35 3.63
CA ALA A 146 5.56 -8.30 4.93
C ALA A 146 6.21 -9.25 5.95
N LYS A 147 6.50 -10.49 5.53
CA LYS A 147 7.18 -11.49 6.36
C LYS A 147 8.63 -11.11 6.69
N ALA A 148 9.33 -10.41 5.80
CA ALA A 148 10.66 -9.87 6.09
C ALA A 148 10.60 -8.78 7.17
N GLY A 149 9.53 -7.98 7.18
CA GLY A 149 9.29 -6.97 8.22
C GLY A 149 10.32 -5.85 8.21
N VAL A 150 10.89 -5.52 7.04
CA VAL A 150 11.90 -4.47 6.86
C VAL A 150 11.30 -3.36 5.99
N TYR A 151 11.38 -2.12 6.48
CA TYR A 151 10.67 -0.97 5.93
C TYR A 151 11.57 0.25 5.79
N SER A 152 11.31 1.06 4.76
CA SER A 152 11.98 2.34 4.55
C SER A 152 11.41 3.43 5.46
N PRO A 153 12.13 4.55 5.68
CA PRO A 153 11.58 5.71 6.38
C PRO A 153 10.26 6.21 5.80
N TRP A 154 10.03 6.05 4.48
CA TRP A 154 8.79 6.45 3.83
C TRP A 154 7.56 5.69 4.36
N SER A 155 7.68 4.37 4.55
CA SER A 155 6.61 3.56 5.16
C SER A 155 6.33 3.97 6.61
N LEU A 156 7.30 4.59 7.29
CA LEU A 156 7.20 5.01 8.68
C LEU A 156 6.74 6.45 8.88
N ARG A 157 6.53 7.25 7.83
CA ARG A 157 6.27 8.71 7.89
C ARG A 157 5.12 9.20 8.79
N ARG A 158 4.30 8.30 9.33
CA ARG A 158 3.13 8.58 10.19
C ARG A 158 3.16 7.87 11.55
N ILE A 159 4.23 7.16 11.88
CA ILE A 159 4.37 6.54 13.20
C ILE A 159 4.73 7.59 14.25
N GLU A 160 4.19 7.46 15.46
CA GLU A 160 4.59 8.29 16.59
C GLU A 160 5.99 7.88 17.09
N PRO A 161 6.88 8.81 17.46
CA PRO A 161 8.27 8.52 17.83
C PRO A 161 8.43 7.47 18.95
N ASP A 162 7.52 7.48 19.93
CA ASP A 162 7.56 6.52 21.04
C ASP A 162 7.21 5.09 20.59
N LEU A 163 6.29 4.94 19.63
CA LEU A 163 5.92 3.65 19.06
C LEU A 163 7.03 3.13 18.15
N GLU A 164 7.63 3.99 17.34
CA GLU A 164 8.79 3.67 16.51
C GLU A 164 9.95 3.16 17.37
N LYS A 165 10.35 3.92 18.38
CA LYS A 165 11.45 3.55 19.28
C LYS A 165 11.22 2.21 19.99
N ARG A 166 9.96 1.89 20.29
CA ARG A 166 9.59 0.67 21.02
C ARG A 166 9.50 -0.55 20.11
N PHE A 167 8.94 -0.42 18.91
CA PHE A 167 8.54 -1.53 18.06
C PHE A 167 9.34 -1.68 16.77
N LEU A 168 10.27 -0.76 16.51
CA LEU A 168 11.17 -0.78 15.36
C LEU A 168 12.62 -0.69 15.81
N VAL A 169 13.50 -1.34 15.06
CA VAL A 169 14.95 -1.28 15.26
C VAL A 169 15.65 -1.03 13.92
N PRO A 170 16.77 -0.30 13.87
CA PRO A 170 17.54 -0.14 12.64
C PRO A 170 17.90 -1.50 12.03
N HIS A 171 17.66 -1.65 10.72
CA HIS A 171 18.00 -2.88 10.00
C HIS A 171 19.53 -2.98 9.82
N PRO A 172 20.16 -4.11 10.17
CA PRO A 172 21.60 -4.28 10.01
C PRO A 172 22.07 -4.03 8.57
N GLY A 173 23.17 -3.28 8.42
CA GLY A 173 23.74 -2.98 7.10
C GLY A 173 23.11 -1.81 6.37
N SER A 174 22.15 -1.11 6.97
CA SER A 174 21.61 0.15 6.49
C SER A 174 22.28 1.33 7.23
N SER A 175 22.64 2.40 6.51
CA SER A 175 23.28 3.59 7.10
C SER A 175 22.84 4.88 6.38
N GLY A 176 22.89 6.00 7.10
CA GLY A 176 22.51 7.31 6.57
C GLY A 176 21.01 7.61 6.67
N ASN A 177 20.54 8.60 5.91
CA ASN A 177 19.14 9.05 5.93
C ASN A 177 18.14 8.02 5.35
N ASP A 178 18.64 7.00 4.66
CA ASP A 178 17.84 5.91 4.07
C ASP A 178 17.84 4.65 4.96
N THR A 179 18.14 4.81 6.26
CA THR A 179 18.19 3.70 7.20
C THR A 179 16.85 2.96 7.24
N GLN A 180 16.86 1.72 6.78
CA GLN A 180 15.71 0.83 6.89
C GLN A 180 15.54 0.37 8.33
N HIS A 181 14.30 0.05 8.70
CA HIS A 181 13.93 -0.40 10.03
C HIS A 181 13.28 -1.78 9.97
N SER A 182 13.60 -2.62 10.94
CA SER A 182 12.98 -3.93 11.13
C SER A 182 11.94 -3.88 12.24
N VAL A 183 10.81 -4.53 12.02
CA VAL A 183 9.80 -4.75 13.06
C VAL A 183 10.34 -5.69 14.12
N THR A 184 10.12 -5.36 15.40
CA THR A 184 10.65 -6.17 16.50
C THR A 184 10.08 -7.60 16.48
N PRO A 185 10.86 -8.61 16.87
CA PRO A 185 10.40 -10.01 16.88
C PRO A 185 9.15 -10.26 17.71
N GLU A 186 8.90 -9.44 18.74
CA GLU A 186 7.67 -9.51 19.54
C GLU A 186 6.42 -9.20 18.71
N VAL A 187 6.44 -8.14 17.91
CA VAL A 187 5.34 -7.77 17.03
C VAL A 187 5.17 -8.81 15.93
N VAL A 188 6.27 -9.24 15.30
CA VAL A 188 6.25 -10.25 14.22
C VAL A 188 5.55 -11.53 14.63
N ARG A 189 5.75 -12.02 15.86
CA ARG A 189 5.14 -13.25 16.36
C ARG A 189 3.61 -13.18 16.52
N THR A 190 3.01 -11.99 16.47
CA THR A 190 1.56 -11.81 16.63
C THR A 190 0.79 -11.76 15.31
N VAL A 191 1.50 -11.74 14.17
CA VAL A 191 0.93 -11.64 12.84
C VAL A 191 1.19 -12.92 12.04
N ASP A 192 0.12 -13.55 11.56
CA ASP A 192 0.19 -14.70 10.64
C ASP A 192 -0.15 -14.25 9.21
N PHE A 193 0.77 -14.44 8.27
CA PHE A 193 0.62 -13.99 6.89
C PHE A 193 0.26 -15.15 5.95
N ARG A 194 -0.89 -15.06 5.29
CA ARG A 194 -1.37 -16.08 4.33
C ARG A 194 -1.74 -15.49 2.98
N ARG A 195 -1.58 -16.28 1.92
CA ARG A 195 -2.14 -15.92 0.62
C ARG A 195 -3.64 -16.17 0.63
N HIS A 196 -4.42 -15.19 0.19
CA HIS A 196 -5.88 -15.28 0.08
C HIS A 196 -6.37 -14.34 -1.02
N ASN A 197 -7.24 -14.84 -1.88
CA ASN A 197 -7.89 -14.05 -2.89
C ASN A 197 -9.32 -13.70 -2.44
N LEU A 198 -9.53 -12.44 -2.07
CA LEU A 198 -10.85 -11.95 -1.64
C LEU A 198 -11.93 -12.20 -2.69
N ALA A 199 -11.58 -12.21 -3.98
CA ALA A 199 -12.55 -12.40 -5.05
C ALA A 199 -13.10 -13.83 -5.06
N THR A 200 -12.25 -14.84 -4.91
CA THR A 200 -12.60 -16.25 -5.20
C THR A 200 -12.66 -17.12 -3.97
N ASP A 201 -11.83 -16.86 -2.96
CA ASP A 201 -11.59 -17.81 -1.88
C ASP A 201 -12.71 -17.72 -0.82
N ALA A 202 -12.89 -18.83 -0.11
CA ALA A 202 -13.71 -18.84 1.10
C ALA A 202 -13.02 -18.05 2.23
N VAL A 203 -13.80 -17.58 3.20
CA VAL A 203 -13.23 -16.86 4.36
C VAL A 203 -12.26 -17.76 5.13
N PRO A 204 -11.12 -17.24 5.60
CA PRO A 204 -10.07 -18.07 6.19
C PRO A 204 -10.44 -18.60 7.59
N SER A 205 -11.35 -17.93 8.30
CA SER A 205 -11.90 -18.35 9.58
C SER A 205 -13.21 -17.60 9.86
N LEU A 206 -13.87 -17.94 10.96
CA LEU A 206 -15.08 -17.28 11.46
C LEU A 206 -14.83 -16.73 12.87
N GLY A 207 -15.66 -15.78 13.29
CA GLY A 207 -15.61 -15.22 14.64
C GLY A 207 -14.48 -14.19 14.82
N PHE A 208 -14.14 -13.44 13.77
CA PHE A 208 -13.23 -12.30 13.91
C PHE A 208 -13.89 -11.18 14.72
N HIS A 209 -13.18 -10.64 15.71
CA HIS A 209 -13.68 -9.51 16.49
C HIS A 209 -13.47 -8.18 15.76
N ALA A 210 -12.52 -8.15 14.84
CA ALA A 210 -12.32 -7.04 13.92
C ALA A 210 -11.81 -7.54 12.57
N ILE A 211 -12.29 -6.94 11.48
CA ILE A 211 -11.79 -7.11 10.13
C ILE A 211 -11.43 -5.74 9.57
N PHE A 212 -10.23 -5.61 9.02
CA PHE A 212 -9.79 -4.46 8.24
C PHE A 212 -9.79 -4.86 6.77
N CYS A 213 -10.49 -4.12 5.92
CA CYS A 213 -10.45 -4.27 4.47
C CYS A 213 -10.50 -2.87 3.86
N ARG A 214 -9.32 -2.26 3.74
CA ARG A 214 -9.16 -0.83 3.49
C ARG A 214 -8.39 -0.58 2.21
N ASN A 215 -8.88 0.32 1.37
CA ASN A 215 -8.28 0.68 0.08
C ASN A 215 -8.13 -0.54 -0.85
N VAL A 216 -9.10 -1.46 -0.82
CA VAL A 216 -9.12 -2.70 -1.61
C VAL A 216 -10.39 -2.76 -2.46
N LEU A 217 -11.54 -2.46 -1.87
CA LEU A 217 -12.85 -2.61 -2.50
C LEU A 217 -13.05 -1.63 -3.66
N ILE A 218 -12.36 -0.49 -3.63
CA ILE A 218 -12.35 0.52 -4.70
C ILE A 218 -11.88 -0.01 -6.06
N TYR A 219 -11.22 -1.16 -6.09
CA TYR A 219 -10.74 -1.79 -7.32
C TYR A 219 -11.65 -2.90 -7.84
N PHE A 220 -12.80 -3.17 -7.21
CA PHE A 220 -13.69 -4.27 -7.60
C PHE A 220 -14.97 -3.76 -8.29
N THR A 221 -15.59 -4.63 -9.10
CA THR A 221 -16.92 -4.34 -9.63
C THR A 221 -17.95 -4.26 -8.50
N PRO A 222 -19.05 -3.50 -8.66
CA PRO A 222 -20.11 -3.42 -7.65
C PRO A 222 -20.66 -4.79 -7.21
N GLU A 223 -20.76 -5.75 -8.14
CA GLU A 223 -21.22 -7.12 -7.86
C GLU A 223 -20.21 -7.86 -6.97
N LEU A 224 -18.93 -7.73 -7.29
CA LEU A 224 -17.87 -8.36 -6.53
C LEU A 224 -17.72 -7.72 -5.15
N VAL A 225 -17.81 -6.39 -5.04
CA VAL A 225 -17.83 -5.66 -3.77
C VAL A 225 -18.91 -6.23 -2.85
N ARG A 226 -20.15 -6.39 -3.34
CA ARG A 226 -21.25 -6.99 -2.56
C ARG A 226 -20.92 -8.41 -2.10
N ALA A 227 -20.39 -9.25 -2.99
CA ALA A 227 -20.04 -10.63 -2.66
C ALA A 227 -18.88 -10.72 -1.64
N VAL A 228 -17.88 -9.85 -1.76
CA VAL A 228 -16.76 -9.75 -0.81
C VAL A 228 -17.27 -9.27 0.54
N LEU A 229 -18.00 -8.16 0.60
CA LEU A 229 -18.57 -7.63 1.84
C LEU A 229 -19.46 -8.65 2.55
N SER A 230 -20.31 -9.37 1.81
CA SER A 230 -21.14 -10.44 2.40
C SER A 230 -20.30 -11.51 3.08
N ARG A 231 -19.18 -11.92 2.46
CA ARG A 231 -18.25 -12.87 3.06
C ARG A 231 -17.56 -12.28 4.30
N LEU A 232 -17.05 -11.05 4.22
CA LEU A 232 -16.41 -10.38 5.35
C LEU A 232 -17.35 -10.26 6.55
N VAL A 233 -18.59 -9.80 6.33
CA VAL A 233 -19.61 -9.68 7.38
C VAL A 233 -19.95 -11.03 7.99
N SER A 234 -20.08 -12.08 7.17
CA SER A 234 -20.33 -13.44 7.67
C SER A 234 -19.21 -14.02 8.53
N ALA A 235 -17.98 -13.50 8.39
CA ALA A 235 -16.82 -13.93 9.17
C ALA A 235 -16.68 -13.18 10.51
N LEU A 236 -17.42 -12.10 10.73
CA LEU A 236 -17.41 -11.36 11.99
C LEU A 236 -18.09 -12.14 13.11
N ALA A 237 -17.53 -12.02 14.31
CA ALA A 237 -18.25 -12.38 15.53
C ALA A 237 -19.42 -11.41 15.77
N PRO A 238 -20.45 -11.81 16.53
CA PRO A 238 -21.48 -10.88 17.01
C PRO A 238 -20.86 -9.67 17.71
N GLY A 239 -21.25 -8.45 17.32
CA GLY A 239 -20.65 -7.22 17.84
C GLY A 239 -19.21 -6.96 17.35
N GLY A 240 -18.73 -7.70 16.36
CA GLY A 240 -17.45 -7.51 15.70
C GLY A 240 -17.44 -6.26 14.82
N LEU A 241 -16.25 -5.72 14.57
CA LEU A 241 -16.07 -4.46 13.84
C LEU A 241 -15.52 -4.69 12.43
N LEU A 242 -16.06 -3.96 11.46
CA LEU A 242 -15.51 -3.86 10.11
C LEU A 242 -14.95 -2.46 9.90
N PHE A 243 -13.67 -2.41 9.55
CA PHE A 243 -12.97 -1.18 9.19
C PHE A 243 -12.72 -1.15 7.70
N VAL A 244 -13.30 -0.16 7.02
CA VAL A 244 -13.07 0.15 5.60
C VAL A 244 -12.53 1.58 5.49
N SER A 245 -11.93 1.96 4.36
CA SER A 245 -11.47 3.33 4.20
C SER A 245 -12.66 4.29 4.03
N PRO A 246 -12.52 5.60 4.31
CA PRO A 246 -13.62 6.55 4.21
C PRO A 246 -14.38 6.50 2.86
N ALA A 247 -13.65 6.41 1.75
CA ALA A 247 -14.21 6.27 0.39
C ALA A 247 -14.95 4.94 0.13
N GLU A 248 -14.80 3.95 1.00
CA GLU A 248 -15.41 2.62 0.88
C GLU A 248 -16.64 2.46 1.80
N VAL A 249 -16.86 3.39 2.74
CA VAL A 249 -18.02 3.35 3.63
C VAL A 249 -19.35 3.28 2.85
N PRO A 250 -19.58 4.08 1.79
CA PRO A 250 -20.83 3.99 1.02
C PRO A 250 -21.08 2.61 0.39
N LEU A 251 -20.01 1.85 0.12
CA LEU A 251 -20.10 0.51 -0.46
C LEU A 251 -20.71 -0.52 0.50
N THR A 252 -20.70 -0.22 1.81
CA THR A 252 -21.19 -1.10 2.87
C THR A 252 -22.69 -0.94 3.14
N ASN A 253 -23.36 -0.01 2.44
CA ASN A 253 -24.78 0.22 2.57
C ASN A 253 -25.59 -1.04 2.21
N GLY A 254 -26.58 -1.36 3.04
CA GLY A 254 -27.42 -2.55 2.85
C GLY A 254 -26.80 -3.86 3.36
N MET A 255 -25.60 -3.83 3.95
CA MET A 255 -24.96 -5.02 4.54
C MET A 255 -25.46 -5.37 5.95
N GLY A 256 -26.45 -4.64 6.48
CA GLY A 256 -27.01 -4.88 7.82
C GLY A 256 -26.04 -4.55 8.96
N LEU A 257 -25.05 -3.68 8.71
CA LEU A 257 -24.10 -3.19 9.70
C LEU A 257 -24.63 -1.92 10.38
N GLU A 258 -24.33 -1.77 11.66
CA GLU A 258 -24.57 -0.54 12.43
C GLU A 258 -23.37 0.39 12.33
N THR A 259 -23.58 1.68 12.12
CA THR A 259 -22.52 2.68 12.22
C THR A 259 -22.40 3.17 13.66
N LEU A 260 -21.21 3.05 14.23
CA LEU A 260 -20.83 3.60 15.52
C LEU A 260 -19.89 4.76 15.32
N ASP A 261 -20.10 5.84 16.06
CA ASP A 261 -19.10 6.89 16.18
C ASP A 261 -18.13 6.53 17.30
N VAL A 262 -16.84 6.41 16.96
CA VAL A 262 -15.76 6.26 17.93
C VAL A 262 -14.79 7.44 17.77
N ASP A 263 -14.84 8.38 18.70
CA ASP A 263 -14.04 9.61 18.69
C ASP A 263 -14.12 10.41 17.36
N GLY A 264 -15.32 10.54 16.80
CA GLY A 264 -15.60 11.24 15.53
C GLY A 264 -15.33 10.41 14.28
N THR A 265 -15.13 9.11 14.43
CA THR A 265 -14.82 8.18 13.33
C THR A 265 -15.92 7.14 13.17
N PRO A 266 -16.60 7.06 12.02
CA PRO A 266 -17.60 6.03 11.78
C PRO A 266 -16.92 4.66 11.65
N VAL A 267 -17.32 3.74 12.53
CA VAL A 267 -16.89 2.33 12.54
C VAL A 267 -18.11 1.46 12.33
N LEU A 268 -18.00 0.46 11.46
CA LEU A 268 -19.10 -0.44 11.16
C LEU A 268 -19.09 -1.61 12.13
N ARG A 269 -20.25 -1.98 12.67
CA ARG A 269 -20.42 -3.06 13.64
C ARG A 269 -21.46 -4.07 13.16
N MET A 270 -21.13 -5.35 13.32
CA MET A 270 -22.08 -6.45 13.21
C MET A 270 -23.08 -6.40 14.39
N PRO A 271 -24.40 -6.30 14.17
CA PRO A 271 -25.38 -6.25 15.26
C PRO A 271 -25.25 -7.45 16.21
N LEU A 272 -25.54 -7.23 17.49
CA LEU A 272 -25.53 -8.31 18.49
C LEU A 272 -26.69 -9.30 18.32
N GLU A 273 -27.79 -8.86 17.69
CA GLU A 273 -29.09 -9.55 17.66
C GLU A 273 -29.34 -10.41 16.40
N GLN A 274 -28.45 -10.42 15.39
CA GLN A 274 -28.64 -11.22 14.16
C GLN A 274 -28.63 -12.75 14.37
N LEU A 275 -28.64 -13.22 15.63
CA LEU A 275 -28.89 -14.61 16.01
C LEU A 275 -30.38 -15.05 15.89
N TRP A 276 -31.33 -14.19 15.50
CA TRP A 276 -32.77 -14.59 15.44
C TRP A 276 -33.35 -14.93 14.04
N THR A 277 -32.57 -14.91 12.95
CA THR A 277 -33.11 -15.33 11.62
C THR A 277 -32.48 -16.60 11.03
N ALA A 278 -31.45 -17.16 11.66
CA ALA A 278 -30.88 -18.45 11.28
C ALA A 278 -31.44 -19.56 12.19
N GLY A 279 -32.73 -19.82 12.08
CA GLY A 279 -33.40 -20.79 12.93
C GLY A 279 -34.72 -21.29 12.36
N GLU A 280 -34.68 -22.03 11.27
CA GLU A 280 -35.53 -23.22 11.16
C GLU A 280 -34.92 -24.23 10.16
N SER A 281 -34.56 -25.39 10.70
CA SER A 281 -34.12 -26.61 10.03
C SER A 281 -32.64 -26.75 9.65
N ALA A 282 -31.81 -27.12 10.64
CA ALA A 282 -30.85 -28.22 10.50
C ALA A 282 -30.33 -28.62 11.89
N THR A 283 -30.90 -29.67 12.48
CA THR A 283 -30.31 -30.37 13.62
C THR A 283 -29.00 -31.02 13.17
N VAL A 284 -27.86 -30.41 13.51
CA VAL A 284 -26.55 -31.07 13.43
C VAL A 284 -26.01 -31.21 14.85
N SER A 285 -25.87 -32.46 15.28
CA SER A 285 -25.32 -32.83 16.59
C SER A 285 -23.90 -32.27 16.78
N PRO A 286 -23.51 -31.86 18.00
CA PRO A 286 -22.19 -31.28 18.24
C PRO A 286 -21.08 -32.34 18.13
N PRO A 287 -19.92 -32.03 17.53
CA PRO A 287 -18.76 -32.91 17.61
C PRO A 287 -18.19 -32.88 19.03
N ARG A 288 -17.69 -34.03 19.48
CA ARG A 288 -17.11 -34.24 20.81
C ARG A 288 -15.89 -33.33 21.03
N ARG A 289 -15.81 -32.78 22.25
CA ARG A 289 -14.65 -32.05 22.76
C ARG A 289 -13.47 -33.00 22.97
N ASP A 290 -12.40 -32.81 22.21
CA ASP A 290 -11.06 -33.26 22.63
C ASP A 290 -10.36 -32.12 23.38
N ALA A 291 -9.75 -32.48 24.51
CA ALA A 291 -9.08 -31.60 25.47
C ALA A 291 -7.76 -31.02 24.91
N PRO A 292 -7.21 -29.94 25.49
CA PRO A 292 -6.11 -29.18 24.90
C PRO A 292 -4.77 -29.91 25.04
N SER A 293 -4.04 -30.08 23.93
CA SER A 293 -2.65 -30.56 23.99
C SER A 293 -1.73 -29.40 24.39
N ALA A 294 -1.04 -29.61 25.51
CA ALA A 294 -0.06 -28.70 26.08
C ALA A 294 1.15 -28.50 25.16
N PHE A 295 1.66 -27.27 25.17
CA PHE A 295 2.99 -26.92 24.66
C PHE A 295 4.08 -27.64 25.47
N THR A 296 4.99 -28.34 24.79
CA THR A 296 6.31 -28.69 25.33
C THR A 296 7.40 -28.10 24.44
N ALA A 297 8.10 -27.13 24.99
CA ALA A 297 9.37 -26.66 24.48
C ALA A 297 10.45 -27.72 24.76
N ALA A 298 11.02 -28.32 23.72
CA ALA A 298 12.30 -29.02 23.83
C ALA A 298 12.99 -29.18 22.46
N SER A 299 14.20 -28.62 22.38
CA SER A 299 15.34 -29.14 21.61
C SER A 299 15.37 -28.96 20.09
N LEU A 300 15.68 -27.74 19.63
CA LEU A 300 16.43 -27.54 18.39
C LEU A 300 17.93 -27.53 18.71
N ARG A 301 18.57 -28.70 18.63
CA ARG A 301 20.04 -28.79 18.51
C ARG A 301 20.41 -28.44 17.07
N ARG A 302 21.32 -27.49 16.91
CA ARG A 302 22.02 -27.21 15.65
C ARG A 302 22.95 -28.38 15.33
N GLU A 303 22.82 -28.94 14.13
CA GLU A 303 23.88 -29.78 13.55
C GLU A 303 24.55 -29.02 12.40
N THR A 304 25.85 -28.76 12.58
CA THR A 304 26.80 -28.31 11.56
C THR A 304 27.40 -29.52 10.84
N PRO A 305 27.59 -29.50 9.52
CA PRO A 305 28.48 -30.46 8.87
C PRO A 305 29.86 -29.85 8.56
N VAL A 306 30.91 -30.61 8.87
CA VAL A 306 32.30 -30.45 8.40
C VAL A 306 32.76 -31.82 7.81
N PRO A 307 33.90 -31.96 7.09
CA PRO A 307 33.88 -32.45 5.71
C PRO A 307 34.74 -33.71 5.46
N GLY A 308 34.68 -34.22 4.23
CA GLY A 308 35.67 -35.13 3.61
C GLY A 308 35.12 -36.52 3.28
N SER A 309 35.58 -37.24 2.26
CA SER A 309 36.49 -37.01 1.13
C SER A 309 36.41 -38.26 0.21
N LEU A 310 37.16 -38.24 -0.91
CA LEU A 310 37.55 -39.35 -1.82
C LEU A 310 36.71 -39.52 -3.10
N ARG A 311 37.24 -39.70 -4.33
CA ARG A 311 38.59 -39.54 -4.95
C ARG A 311 38.42 -39.67 -6.48
N ILE A 312 38.93 -38.68 -7.22
CA ILE A 312 39.77 -38.76 -8.45
C ILE A 312 39.48 -39.84 -9.53
N SER A 313 39.30 -39.40 -10.78
CA SER A 313 40.11 -39.88 -11.91
C SER A 313 40.18 -38.83 -13.02
N SER A 314 41.39 -38.62 -13.53
CA SER A 314 41.82 -37.63 -14.50
C SER A 314 41.84 -38.19 -15.92
N ARG A 315 41.63 -37.33 -16.93
CA ARG A 315 42.36 -37.40 -18.21
C ARG A 315 42.24 -36.09 -18.99
N ARG A 316 43.41 -35.55 -19.34
CA ARG A 316 43.69 -34.53 -20.37
C ARG A 316 44.25 -35.27 -21.61
N PRO A 317 44.29 -34.69 -22.82
CA PRO A 317 45.40 -33.79 -23.17
C PRO A 317 45.05 -32.60 -24.11
N THR A 318 46.11 -31.87 -24.44
CA THR A 318 46.31 -30.48 -24.89
C THR A 318 46.44 -30.31 -26.44
N PRO A 319 47.17 -29.32 -27.01
CA PRO A 319 46.65 -28.06 -27.59
C PRO A 319 47.13 -27.81 -29.05
N SER A 320 46.76 -26.68 -29.68
CA SER A 320 47.55 -26.03 -30.76
C SER A 320 47.11 -24.57 -31.01
N ALA A 321 48.09 -23.70 -31.27
CA ALA A 321 48.00 -22.27 -31.66
C ALA A 321 48.72 -22.10 -33.05
N PRO A 322 49.12 -20.91 -33.58
CA PRO A 322 48.70 -19.50 -33.40
C PRO A 322 48.60 -18.65 -34.73
N MET A 323 48.34 -17.33 -34.56
CA MET A 323 48.73 -16.13 -35.37
C MET A 323 48.12 -15.81 -36.77
N ALA A 324 47.63 -14.57 -36.93
CA ALA A 324 48.20 -13.57 -37.85
C ALA A 324 47.67 -12.14 -37.58
N VAL A 325 48.59 -11.19 -37.64
CA VAL A 325 48.43 -9.72 -37.56
C VAL A 325 48.36 -9.18 -38.98
N TYR A 326 47.51 -8.18 -39.26
CA TYR A 326 47.80 -7.22 -40.32
C TYR A 326 47.27 -5.83 -39.95
N SER A 327 48.18 -4.87 -40.02
CA SER A 327 47.98 -3.43 -39.89
C SER A 327 47.98 -2.79 -41.27
N ALA A 328 47.11 -1.80 -41.50
CA ALA A 328 47.36 -0.71 -42.45
C ALA A 328 46.43 0.48 -42.13
N ARG A 329 46.93 1.69 -42.40
CA ARG A 329 46.56 3.00 -41.84
C ARG A 329 45.91 3.88 -42.95
N PRO A 330 45.71 5.20 -42.76
CA PRO A 330 44.41 5.91 -42.73
C PRO A 330 44.03 6.65 -44.02
N SER A 331 42.78 7.12 -44.12
CA SER A 331 42.38 8.21 -45.03
C SER A 331 41.33 9.13 -44.39
N SER A 332 41.42 10.40 -44.77
CA SER A 332 40.90 11.64 -44.14
C SER A 332 39.49 12.05 -44.65
N PRO A 333 38.88 13.18 -44.19
CA PRO A 333 37.46 13.25 -43.79
C PRO A 333 36.49 14.07 -44.70
N ALA A 334 35.23 14.15 -44.22
CA ALA A 334 34.13 15.10 -44.49
C ALA A 334 33.10 14.68 -45.58
N PRO A 335 31.78 15.03 -45.48
CA PRO A 335 31.25 16.25 -44.87
C PRO A 335 30.16 16.09 -43.79
N VAL A 336 30.00 17.21 -43.09
CA VAL A 336 29.02 17.54 -42.07
C VAL A 336 27.60 17.51 -42.67
N ALA A 337 26.68 16.78 -42.03
CA ALA A 337 25.25 16.85 -42.32
C ALA A 337 24.48 17.14 -41.02
N ASP A 338 23.71 18.22 -41.09
CA ASP A 338 22.77 18.83 -40.16
C ASP A 338 22.45 18.16 -38.82
N ALA A 339 22.57 18.97 -37.77
CA ALA A 339 21.96 18.74 -36.48
C ALA A 339 20.44 18.45 -36.65
N PRO A 340 19.89 17.40 -36.01
CA PRO A 340 18.46 17.18 -36.06
C PRO A 340 17.76 18.32 -35.30
N ARG A 341 16.97 19.11 -36.04
CA ARG A 341 15.94 19.98 -35.48
C ARG A 341 15.15 19.19 -34.44
N ALA A 342 15.14 19.68 -33.20
CA ALA A 342 14.28 19.18 -32.14
C ALA A 342 12.84 19.15 -32.66
N GLN A 343 12.32 17.95 -32.92
CA GLN A 343 10.92 17.75 -33.22
C GLN A 343 10.15 18.20 -31.98
N ALA A 344 9.35 19.26 -32.12
CA ALA A 344 8.47 19.70 -31.05
C ALA A 344 7.49 18.56 -30.74
N SER A 345 7.70 17.91 -29.60
CA SER A 345 6.79 16.91 -29.06
C SER A 345 5.39 17.52 -28.91
N THR A 346 4.37 16.80 -29.39
CA THR A 346 2.98 17.24 -29.30
C THR A 346 2.55 17.40 -27.84
N PRO A 347 1.59 18.28 -27.52
CA PRO A 347 1.12 18.47 -26.14
C PRO A 347 0.68 17.16 -25.46
N ALA A 348 0.07 16.24 -26.21
CA ALA A 348 -0.33 14.93 -25.72
C ALA A 348 0.86 13.99 -25.43
N ALA A 349 1.91 14.02 -26.26
CA ALA A 349 3.13 13.24 -26.04
C ALA A 349 3.94 13.77 -24.85
N ARG A 350 3.96 15.10 -24.65
CA ARG A 350 4.55 15.72 -23.45
C ARG A 350 3.78 15.34 -22.20
N ALA A 351 2.46 15.51 -22.19
CA ALA A 351 1.62 15.13 -21.05
C ALA A 351 1.75 13.63 -20.68
N ALA A 352 1.88 12.74 -21.67
CA ALA A 352 2.11 11.30 -21.42
C ALA A 352 3.51 11.02 -20.85
N GLN A 353 4.55 11.72 -21.35
CA GLN A 353 5.92 11.65 -20.83
C GLN A 353 6.01 12.19 -19.40
N ASP A 354 5.32 13.29 -19.10
CA ASP A 354 5.27 13.94 -17.79
C ASP A 354 4.52 13.07 -16.77
N ALA A 355 3.43 12.41 -17.17
CA ALA A 355 2.73 11.42 -16.34
C ALA A 355 3.61 10.19 -16.04
N GLY A 356 4.43 9.75 -17.00
CA GLY A 356 5.42 8.68 -16.80
C GLY A 356 6.53 9.07 -15.82
N LEU A 357 7.00 10.32 -15.86
CA LEU A 357 8.00 10.83 -14.91
C LEU A 357 7.44 10.90 -13.48
N LEU A 358 6.21 11.39 -13.31
CA LEU A 358 5.57 11.46 -11.99
C LEU A 358 5.38 10.06 -11.37
N THR A 359 4.97 9.09 -12.19
CA THR A 359 4.80 7.69 -11.75
C THR A 359 6.12 7.08 -11.28
N ARG A 360 7.21 7.30 -12.03
CA ARG A 360 8.55 6.82 -11.64
C ARG A 360 9.08 7.52 -10.40
N ALA A 361 8.81 8.82 -10.25
CA ALA A 361 9.19 9.58 -9.06
C ALA A 361 8.48 9.03 -7.80
N LEU A 362 7.21 8.67 -7.93
CA LEU A 362 6.45 8.01 -6.86
C LEU A 362 7.02 6.64 -6.50
N GLU A 363 7.31 5.80 -7.48
CA GLU A 363 7.93 4.49 -7.26
C GLU A 363 9.29 4.61 -6.55
N ALA A 364 10.12 5.57 -6.94
CA ALA A 364 11.41 5.86 -6.29
C ALA A 364 11.22 6.34 -4.83
N ALA A 365 10.22 7.19 -4.57
CA ALA A 365 9.89 7.65 -3.22
C ALA A 365 9.44 6.47 -2.33
N HIS A 366 8.57 5.60 -2.85
CA HIS A 366 8.12 4.38 -2.16
C HIS A 366 9.28 3.41 -1.89
N ALA A 367 10.24 3.32 -2.80
CA ALA A 367 11.45 2.53 -2.63
C ALA A 367 12.46 3.14 -1.65
N GLY A 368 12.24 4.38 -1.18
CA GLY A 368 13.16 5.12 -0.32
C GLY A 368 14.35 5.74 -1.06
N HIS A 369 14.36 5.75 -2.39
CA HIS A 369 15.40 6.39 -3.19
C HIS A 369 15.08 7.90 -3.35
N PHE A 370 15.21 8.67 -2.27
CA PHE A 370 14.73 10.06 -2.27
C PHE A 370 15.48 10.98 -3.25
N GLU A 371 16.76 10.73 -3.53
CA GLU A 371 17.51 11.51 -4.52
C GLU A 371 16.98 11.29 -5.95
N GLU A 372 16.70 10.04 -6.30
CA GLU A 372 16.10 9.67 -7.58
C GLU A 372 14.69 10.21 -7.70
N ALA A 373 13.87 10.06 -6.65
CA ALA A 373 12.51 10.59 -6.59
C ALA A 373 12.49 12.11 -6.78
N GLU A 374 13.39 12.83 -6.12
CA GLU A 374 13.52 14.28 -6.26
C GLU A 374 13.97 14.69 -7.67
N ALA A 375 14.94 13.99 -8.26
CA ALA A 375 15.40 14.28 -9.62
C ALA A 375 14.27 14.11 -10.64
N LEU A 376 13.54 13.00 -10.56
CA LEU A 376 12.40 12.71 -11.43
C LEU A 376 11.24 13.68 -11.20
N ALA A 377 10.95 14.04 -9.94
CA ALA A 377 9.91 15.00 -9.61
C ALA A 377 10.27 16.42 -10.05
N ARG A 378 11.55 16.83 -9.96
CA ARG A 378 12.04 18.11 -10.51
C ARG A 378 11.95 18.15 -12.02
N GLU A 379 12.21 17.03 -12.68
CA GLU A 379 12.07 16.91 -14.13
C GLU A 379 10.60 17.02 -14.54
N ALA A 380 9.69 16.30 -13.85
CA ALA A 380 8.25 16.42 -14.04
C ALA A 380 7.72 17.83 -13.72
N ALA A 381 8.30 18.52 -12.73
CA ALA A 381 7.94 19.89 -12.38
C ALA A 381 8.30 20.91 -13.48
N ARG A 382 9.25 20.62 -14.37
CA ARG A 382 9.54 21.47 -15.55
C ARG A 382 8.37 21.51 -16.53
N ALA A 383 7.48 20.52 -16.48
CA ALA A 383 6.24 20.51 -17.24
C ALA A 383 5.10 21.29 -16.56
N LEU A 384 5.37 22.01 -15.46
CA LEU A 384 4.41 22.82 -14.72
C LEU A 384 3.21 22.00 -14.18
N SER A 385 3.45 20.75 -13.75
CA SER A 385 2.44 19.94 -13.06
C SER A 385 2.39 20.32 -11.56
N PRO A 386 1.22 20.70 -11.03
CA PRO A 386 1.03 20.93 -9.59
C PRO A 386 1.33 19.69 -8.75
N GLU A 387 1.02 18.49 -9.25
CA GLU A 387 1.27 17.23 -8.56
C GLU A 387 2.76 16.92 -8.40
N ALA A 388 3.58 17.26 -9.39
CA ALA A 388 5.04 17.12 -9.28
C ALA A 388 5.59 17.98 -8.13
N TYR A 389 5.05 19.19 -7.93
CA TYR A 389 5.43 20.05 -6.81
C TYR A 389 4.93 19.55 -5.46
N LEU A 390 3.74 18.95 -5.40
CA LEU A 390 3.27 18.28 -4.19
C LEU A 390 4.15 17.06 -3.84
N LEU A 391 4.61 16.29 -4.82
CA LEU A 391 5.55 15.20 -4.59
C LEU A 391 6.91 15.71 -4.07
N LEU A 392 7.42 16.80 -4.65
CA LEU A 392 8.63 17.47 -4.14
C LEU A 392 8.45 17.94 -2.70
N ALA A 393 7.27 18.44 -2.34
CA ALA A 393 6.97 18.80 -0.96
C ALA A 393 7.04 17.60 -0.02
N MET A 394 6.49 16.46 -0.44
CA MET A 394 6.55 15.22 0.36
C MET A 394 7.98 14.69 0.51
N VAL A 395 8.81 14.78 -0.54
CA VAL A 395 10.23 14.39 -0.48
C VAL A 395 11.04 15.35 0.40
N ALA A 396 10.76 16.64 0.37
CA ALA A 396 11.38 17.61 1.28
C ALA A 396 10.95 17.36 2.74
N GLU A 397 9.67 17.07 2.96
CA GLU A 397 9.12 16.74 4.28
C GLU A 397 9.75 15.46 4.86
N SER A 398 9.99 14.42 4.06
CA SER A 398 10.64 13.19 4.52
C SER A 398 12.09 13.41 4.96
N ARG A 399 12.75 14.44 4.43
CA ARG A 399 14.09 14.91 4.86
C ARG A 399 14.02 15.93 6.00
N ASN A 400 12.84 16.19 6.53
CA ASN A 400 12.57 17.20 7.55
C ASN A 400 12.97 18.63 7.14
N ASP A 401 13.04 18.91 5.83
CA ASP A 401 13.23 20.26 5.28
C ASP A 401 11.86 20.90 5.02
N LEU A 402 11.27 21.41 6.10
CA LEU A 402 9.91 21.95 6.10
C LEU A 402 9.79 23.24 5.28
N ASP A 403 10.84 24.05 5.21
CA ASP A 403 10.85 25.29 4.43
C ASP A 403 10.85 24.99 2.92
N ALA A 404 11.68 24.03 2.47
CA ALA A 404 11.65 23.58 1.09
C ALA A 404 10.31 22.92 0.74
N ALA A 405 9.69 22.18 1.68
CA ALA A 405 8.37 21.59 1.49
C ALA A 405 7.30 22.67 1.29
N VAL A 406 7.28 23.71 2.13
CA VAL A 406 6.35 24.84 1.99
C VAL A 406 6.54 25.54 0.65
N GLU A 407 7.78 25.82 0.24
CA GLU A 407 8.05 26.46 -1.04
C GLU A 407 7.61 25.62 -2.24
N ALA A 408 7.76 24.30 -2.17
CA ALA A 408 7.27 23.38 -3.20
C ALA A 408 5.74 23.42 -3.29
N VAL A 409 5.01 23.36 -2.17
CA VAL A 409 3.54 23.46 -2.18
C VAL A 409 3.07 24.83 -2.68
N ARG A 410 3.75 25.92 -2.31
CA ARG A 410 3.41 27.26 -2.82
C ARG A 410 3.56 27.35 -4.34
N LYS A 411 4.55 26.66 -4.93
CA LYS A 411 4.68 26.56 -6.39
C LYS A 411 3.55 25.75 -7.01
N ALA A 412 3.09 24.67 -6.37
CA ALA A 412 1.89 23.94 -6.81
C ALA A 412 0.65 24.86 -6.82
N LEU A 413 0.44 25.61 -5.73
CA LEU A 413 -0.68 26.54 -5.59
C LEU A 413 -0.59 27.78 -6.47
N TYR A 414 0.61 28.18 -6.88
CA TYR A 414 0.79 29.23 -7.89
C TYR A 414 0.24 28.78 -9.25
N LEU A 415 0.46 27.51 -9.60
CA LEU A 415 -0.04 26.93 -10.85
C LEU A 415 -1.54 26.61 -10.79
N GLU A 416 -2.01 26.13 -9.65
CA GLU A 416 -3.42 25.81 -9.44
C GLU A 416 -3.91 26.34 -8.07
N PRO A 417 -4.42 27.59 -8.02
CA PRO A 417 -4.83 28.22 -6.76
C PRO A 417 -5.97 27.50 -6.02
N GLN A 418 -6.78 26.71 -6.73
CA GLN A 418 -7.91 25.97 -6.19
C GLN A 418 -7.57 24.51 -5.86
N LEU A 419 -6.28 24.15 -5.82
CA LEU A 419 -5.86 22.79 -5.47
C LEU A 419 -6.05 22.53 -3.97
N ALA A 420 -7.20 21.95 -3.61
CA ALA A 420 -7.61 21.73 -2.22
C ALA A 420 -6.58 20.92 -1.41
N LEU A 421 -6.00 19.87 -2.00
CA LEU A 421 -4.94 19.08 -1.36
C LEU A 421 -3.66 19.89 -1.11
N GLY A 422 -3.31 20.84 -2.00
CA GLY A 422 -2.16 21.71 -1.77
C GLY A 422 -2.34 22.62 -0.55
N HIS A 423 -3.52 23.23 -0.41
CA HIS A 423 -3.81 24.03 0.79
C HIS A 423 -3.84 23.16 2.05
N ALA A 424 -4.38 21.94 1.98
CA ALA A 424 -4.36 21.02 3.11
C ALA A 424 -2.94 20.58 3.51
N THR A 425 -2.04 20.35 2.56
CA THR A 425 -0.63 20.08 2.85
C THR A 425 0.02 21.25 3.59
N LEU A 426 -0.28 22.51 3.22
CA LEU A 426 0.20 23.68 3.97
C LEU A 426 -0.30 23.72 5.41
N VAL A 427 -1.52 23.24 5.70
CA VAL A 427 -2.02 23.17 7.09
C VAL A 427 -1.10 22.29 7.94
N ALA A 428 -0.72 21.11 7.44
CA ALA A 428 0.17 20.19 8.13
C ALA A 428 1.57 20.78 8.33
N LEU A 429 2.15 21.35 7.28
CA LEU A 429 3.49 21.95 7.32
C LEU A 429 3.56 23.16 8.25
N TYR A 430 2.60 24.09 8.16
CA TYR A 430 2.57 25.26 9.04
C TYR A 430 2.29 24.90 10.50
N SER A 431 1.52 23.85 10.76
CA SER A 431 1.34 23.34 12.12
C SER A 431 2.65 22.82 12.72
N ARG A 432 3.47 22.12 11.92
CA ARG A 432 4.80 21.63 12.35
C ARG A 432 5.81 22.77 12.55
N LEU A 433 5.65 23.87 11.84
CA LEU A 433 6.45 25.09 11.98
C LEU A 433 5.94 26.05 13.08
N ASP A 434 4.90 25.67 13.85
CA ASP A 434 4.18 26.50 14.83
C ASP A 434 3.67 27.85 14.26
N ARG A 435 3.41 27.89 12.96
CA ARG A 435 2.86 29.06 12.24
C ARG A 435 1.33 28.99 12.23
N ARG A 436 0.73 29.15 13.40
CA ARG A 436 -0.71 28.88 13.63
C ARG A 436 -1.65 29.72 12.76
N GLU A 437 -1.34 30.99 12.56
CA GLU A 437 -2.15 31.87 11.71
C GLU A 437 -2.08 31.46 10.23
N ASP A 438 -0.90 31.04 9.76
CA ASP A 438 -0.71 30.54 8.40
C ASP A 438 -1.44 29.20 8.19
N ALA A 439 -1.38 28.31 9.17
CA ALA A 439 -2.12 27.04 9.16
C ALA A 439 -3.62 27.27 9.07
N GLU A 440 -4.17 28.21 9.84
CA GLU A 440 -5.59 28.54 9.82
C GLU A 440 -6.01 29.18 8.48
N ARG A 441 -5.20 30.07 7.92
CA ARG A 441 -5.44 30.63 6.58
C ARG A 441 -5.43 29.55 5.50
N ALA A 442 -4.46 28.64 5.53
CA ALA A 442 -4.37 27.51 4.62
C ALA A 442 -5.59 26.60 4.77
N ARG A 443 -6.06 26.34 6.00
CA ARG A 443 -7.25 25.53 6.28
C ARG A 443 -8.51 26.14 5.67
N GLN A 444 -8.69 27.45 5.82
CA GLN A 444 -9.82 28.17 5.22
C GLN A 444 -9.77 28.14 3.69
N ASN A 445 -8.58 28.31 3.10
CA ASN A 445 -8.41 28.22 1.64
C ASN A 445 -8.68 26.80 1.13
N ALA A 446 -8.27 25.76 1.87
CA ALA A 446 -8.58 24.38 1.54
C ALA A 446 -10.10 24.13 1.56
N LEU A 447 -10.81 24.59 2.59
CA LEU A 447 -12.27 24.47 2.64
C LEU A 447 -12.96 25.23 1.52
N ARG A 448 -12.51 26.46 1.22
CA ARG A 448 -13.03 27.24 0.08
C ARG A 448 -12.81 26.56 -1.26
N ALA A 449 -11.67 25.90 -1.45
CA ALA A 449 -11.38 25.13 -2.65
C ALA A 449 -12.28 23.87 -2.79
N LEU A 450 -12.96 23.48 -1.71
CA LEU A 450 -13.95 22.40 -1.72
C LEU A 450 -15.38 22.91 -1.92
N ASP A 451 -15.65 24.22 -1.90
CA ASP A 451 -17.01 24.73 -2.02
C ASP A 451 -17.65 24.32 -3.36
N GLY A 452 -18.88 23.80 -3.29
CA GLY A 452 -19.62 23.33 -4.46
C GLY A 452 -19.28 21.92 -4.95
N LEU A 453 -18.31 21.24 -4.33
CA LEU A 453 -18.03 19.83 -4.59
C LEU A 453 -18.89 18.93 -3.69
N ASP A 454 -19.44 17.83 -4.23
CA ASP A 454 -20.08 16.80 -3.42
C ASP A 454 -19.05 16.07 -2.53
N ASP A 455 -19.50 15.40 -1.46
CA ASP A 455 -18.59 14.74 -0.51
C ASP A 455 -17.80 13.55 -1.13
N GLU A 456 -18.33 12.96 -2.20
CA GLU A 456 -17.71 11.84 -2.92
C GLU A 456 -16.71 12.31 -3.99
N HIS A 457 -16.63 13.62 -4.24
CA HIS A 457 -15.84 14.18 -5.32
C HIS A 457 -14.35 13.84 -5.09
N PRO A 458 -13.71 13.09 -6.02
CA PRO A 458 -12.32 12.72 -5.88
C PRO A 458 -11.44 13.97 -6.03
N LEU A 459 -10.50 14.16 -5.11
CA LEU A 459 -9.59 15.30 -5.16
C LEU A 459 -8.36 14.99 -5.99
N ARG A 460 -7.95 15.98 -6.78
CA ARG A 460 -6.73 15.95 -7.58
C ARG A 460 -5.51 16.15 -6.68
N GLY A 461 -4.51 15.27 -6.80
CA GLY A 461 -3.27 15.30 -6.03
C GLY A 461 -2.34 14.14 -6.39
N VAL A 462 -1.26 14.00 -5.60
CA VAL A 462 -0.23 12.97 -5.79
C VAL A 462 -0.75 11.56 -5.48
N GLU A 463 -1.62 11.46 -4.48
CA GLU A 463 -2.32 10.23 -4.11
C GLU A 463 -3.83 10.42 -4.39
N THR A 464 -4.41 9.59 -5.27
CA THR A 464 -5.80 9.77 -5.79
C THR A 464 -6.90 9.22 -4.87
N THR A 465 -6.62 9.03 -3.58
CA THR A 465 -7.53 8.33 -2.65
C THR A 465 -8.36 9.24 -1.74
N MET A 466 -8.13 10.56 -1.77
CA MET A 466 -8.85 11.51 -0.92
C MET A 466 -10.08 12.09 -1.62
N THR A 467 -11.23 12.10 -0.96
CA THR A 467 -12.45 12.78 -1.44
C THR A 467 -12.63 14.15 -0.77
N ALA A 468 -13.48 15.00 -1.34
CA ALA A 468 -13.81 16.30 -0.77
C ALA A 468 -14.41 16.18 0.64
N GLY A 469 -15.31 15.22 0.87
CA GLY A 469 -15.89 14.94 2.19
C GLY A 469 -14.84 14.47 3.20
N GLY A 470 -13.98 13.54 2.78
CA GLY A 470 -12.86 13.07 3.62
C GLY A 470 -11.91 14.20 4.01
N LEU A 471 -11.63 15.13 3.09
CA LEU A 471 -10.79 16.29 3.37
C LEU A 471 -11.47 17.31 4.29
N ARG A 472 -12.78 17.57 4.11
CA ARG A 472 -13.56 18.44 5.03
C ARG A 472 -13.52 17.91 6.45
N GLN A 473 -13.71 16.59 6.62
CA GLN A 473 -13.63 15.95 7.93
C GLN A 473 -12.23 16.06 8.54
N ALA A 474 -11.18 15.84 7.74
CA ALA A 474 -9.79 15.96 8.20
C ALA A 474 -9.42 17.40 8.64
N LEU A 475 -10.05 18.41 8.03
CA LEU A 475 -9.84 19.83 8.31
C LEU A 475 -10.84 20.42 9.32
N ALA A 476 -11.74 19.59 9.87
CA ALA A 476 -12.68 20.02 10.89
C ALA A 476 -11.93 20.48 12.15
N PRO A 477 -12.34 21.60 12.78
CA PRO A 477 -11.71 22.06 14.01
C PRO A 477 -11.86 20.96 15.07
N ARG A 478 -10.73 20.47 15.60
CA ARG A 478 -10.76 19.57 16.75
C ARG A 478 -11.33 20.34 17.93
N PRO A 479 -12.27 19.79 18.72
CA PRO A 479 -12.70 20.44 19.93
C PRO A 479 -11.46 20.67 20.81
N SER A 480 -11.20 21.94 21.10
CA SER A 480 -10.22 22.34 22.09
C SER A 480 -10.54 21.59 23.39
N GLN A 481 -9.51 21.12 24.08
CA GLN A 481 -9.61 20.79 25.50
C GLN A 481 -9.95 22.09 26.27
N MET A 482 -11.19 22.56 26.14
CA MET A 482 -11.76 23.59 26.99
C MET A 482 -12.35 22.89 28.21
N GLY A 483 -11.55 22.92 29.28
CA GLY A 483 -11.98 23.02 30.66
C GLY A 483 -13.22 22.22 31.06
N TRP A 484 -13.01 20.96 31.45
CA TRP A 484 -13.78 20.39 32.56
C TRP A 484 -13.40 21.14 33.84
N GLN A 485 -13.97 22.33 34.04
CA GLN A 485 -14.07 22.97 35.34
C GLN A 485 -15.55 23.12 35.69
N GLY A 486 -15.98 22.25 36.60
CA GLY A 486 -16.97 22.56 37.62
C GLY A 486 -18.44 22.58 37.20
N ALA A 487 -19.14 21.51 37.54
CA ALA A 487 -20.43 21.65 38.22
C ALA A 487 -20.46 20.63 39.37
N ARG A 488 -20.55 21.17 40.59
CA ARG A 488 -20.83 20.44 41.83
C ARG A 488 -22.27 19.98 41.86
#